data_AF-A0A532AVA4-F1
#
_entry.id   AF-A0A532AVA4-F1
#
_cell.length_a   1.000
_cell.length_b   1.000
_cell.length_c   1.000
_cell.angle_alpha   90.00
_cell.angle_beta   90.00
_cell.angle_gamma   90.00
#
_symmetry.space_group_name_H-M   'P 1'
#
loop_
_entity.id
_entity.type
_entity.pdbx_description
1 polymer ?
#
loop_
_entity_poly.entity_id
_entity_poly.type
_entity_poly.pdbx_seq_one_letter_code
_entity_poly.pdbx_strand_id
1 'polypeptide(L)'
;MTRVRRYLFTVGMILLAGTMLACGGPWRDGYFKKGVDRLTQDEVVERFGPPHTAKNPALGGDSVWTYRVPLSDKELASVSFSGLGDVVQTASALIGKAGPDGPKSMLYCYRYTLTFNEQKILKQWKREECMPGTKDLLNAD
;
A
#
# COMPACT_ATOMS: atom_id res chain seq x y z
N MET A 1 -3.32 46.17 -19.74
CA MET A 1 -2.57 45.73 -18.54
C MET A 1 -3.32 44.71 -17.67
N THR A 2 -4.66 44.75 -17.56
CA THR A 2 -5.46 43.82 -16.74
C THR A 2 -5.51 42.37 -17.26
N ARG A 3 -5.51 42.14 -18.58
CA ARG A 3 -5.47 40.79 -19.17
C ARG A 3 -4.18 40.03 -18.83
N VAL A 4 -3.02 40.68 -18.97
CA VAL A 4 -1.71 40.07 -18.69
C VAL A 4 -1.59 39.67 -17.22
N ARG A 5 -2.07 40.54 -16.30
CA ARG A 5 -2.14 40.23 -14.87
C ARG A 5 -3.05 39.03 -14.59
N ARG A 6 -4.20 38.93 -15.28
CA ARG A 6 -5.14 37.80 -15.14
C ARG A 6 -4.56 36.48 -15.65
N TYR A 7 -3.77 36.51 -16.74
CA TYR A 7 -3.05 35.34 -17.26
C TYR A 7 -1.92 34.89 -16.32
N LEU A 8 -1.15 35.81 -15.75
CA LEU A 8 -0.12 35.50 -14.76
C LEU A 8 -0.72 34.86 -13.49
N PHE A 9 -1.87 35.35 -13.02
CA PHE A 9 -2.56 34.74 -11.88
C PHE A 9 -3.12 33.35 -12.20
N THR A 10 -3.69 33.13 -13.39
CA THR A 10 -4.22 31.80 -13.77
C THR A 10 -3.11 30.78 -13.98
N VAL A 11 -2.00 31.16 -14.63
CA VAL A 11 -0.83 30.30 -14.77
C VAL A 11 -0.21 29.99 -13.40
N GLY A 12 -0.12 30.98 -12.51
CA GLY A 12 0.34 30.79 -11.14
C GLY A 12 -0.52 29.80 -10.34
N MET A 13 -1.84 29.90 -10.44
CA MET A 13 -2.77 28.98 -9.76
C MET A 13 -2.71 27.55 -10.33
N ILE A 14 -2.52 27.39 -11.65
CA ILE A 14 -2.37 26.07 -12.28
C ILE A 14 -1.05 25.40 -11.86
N LEU A 15 0.05 26.17 -11.79
CA LEU A 15 1.33 25.68 -11.29
C LEU A 15 1.26 25.29 -9.81
N LEU A 16 0.55 26.06 -8.98
CA LEU A 16 0.35 25.76 -7.56
C LEU A 16 -0.57 24.54 -7.33
N ALA A 17 -1.57 24.34 -8.19
CA ALA A 17 -2.44 23.16 -8.12
C ALA A 17 -1.70 21.89 -8.60
N GLY A 18 -0.77 22.03 -9.56
CA GLY A 18 0.05 20.92 -10.06
C GLY A 18 1.00 20.34 -9.01
N THR A 19 1.48 21.13 -8.06
CA THR A 19 2.35 20.64 -6.97
C THR A 19 1.58 19.85 -5.90
N MET A 20 0.26 20.06 -5.77
CA MET A 20 -0.59 19.30 -4.85
C MET A 20 -1.00 17.92 -5.38
N LEU A 21 -0.85 17.65 -6.67
CA LEU A 21 -1.08 16.33 -7.27
C LEU A 21 0.09 15.36 -7.02
N ALA A 22 1.22 15.83 -6.49
CA ALA A 22 2.29 14.98 -5.98
C ALA A 22 1.96 14.43 -4.57
N CYS A 23 0.73 13.93 -4.36
CA CYS A 23 0.44 13.01 -3.28
C CYS A 23 1.14 11.69 -3.65
N GLY A 24 2.43 11.60 -3.30
CA GLY A 24 3.24 10.41 -3.48
C GLY A 24 2.47 9.18 -3.01
N GLY A 25 2.61 8.09 -3.77
CA GLY A 25 1.86 6.84 -3.56
C GLY A 25 1.93 6.30 -2.12
N PRO A 26 1.28 5.16 -1.85
CA PRO A 26 0.99 4.68 -0.49
C PRO A 26 2.14 4.98 0.48
N TRP A 27 1.89 5.76 1.53
CA TRP A 27 2.93 6.40 2.35
C TRP A 27 4.02 5.43 2.85
N ARG A 28 3.66 4.15 3.00
CA ARG A 28 4.53 3.02 3.37
C ARG A 28 5.65 2.79 2.36
N ASP A 29 5.33 2.84 1.06
CA ASP A 29 6.31 2.75 -0.01
C ASP A 29 7.33 3.89 0.10
N GLY A 30 6.83 5.11 0.32
CA GLY A 30 7.68 6.28 0.53
C GLY A 30 8.58 6.14 1.75
N TYR A 31 8.07 5.54 2.83
CA TYR A 31 8.83 5.25 4.04
C TYR A 31 9.97 4.26 3.79
N PHE A 32 9.70 3.11 3.17
CA PHE A 32 10.73 2.11 2.90
C PHE A 32 11.71 2.56 1.81
N LYS A 33 11.23 3.24 0.76
CA LYS A 33 12.08 3.80 -0.30
C LYS A 33 13.12 4.77 0.24
N LYS A 34 12.72 5.67 1.15
CA LYS A 34 13.64 6.63 1.80
C LYS A 34 14.50 6.00 2.90
N GLY A 35 14.14 4.79 3.31
CA GLY A 35 14.76 4.07 4.43
C GLY A 35 15.76 3.00 4.04
N VAL A 36 15.95 2.73 2.75
CA VAL A 36 17.01 1.83 2.28
C VAL A 36 18.36 2.36 2.75
N ASP A 37 19.20 1.44 3.25
CA ASP A 37 20.51 1.69 3.87
C ASP A 37 20.48 2.52 5.17
N ARG A 38 19.30 2.74 5.75
CA ARG A 38 19.15 3.56 6.95
C ARG A 38 18.26 2.93 8.03
N LEU A 39 17.09 2.45 7.64
CA LEU A 39 16.08 1.97 8.59
C LEU A 39 16.55 0.70 9.27
N THR A 40 16.47 0.70 10.59
CA THR A 40 16.73 -0.46 11.43
C THR A 40 15.47 -1.29 11.65
N GLN A 41 15.65 -2.54 12.07
CA GLN A 41 14.53 -3.41 12.49
C GLN A 41 13.67 -2.76 13.58
N ASP A 42 14.29 -2.13 14.58
CA ASP A 42 13.58 -1.53 15.72
C ASP A 42 12.71 -0.35 15.30
N GLU A 43 13.22 0.54 14.43
CA GLU A 43 12.43 1.66 13.87
C GLU A 43 11.23 1.17 13.05
N VAL A 44 11.39 0.05 12.34
CA VAL A 44 10.28 -0.56 11.58
C VAL A 44 9.26 -1.17 12.53
N VAL A 45 9.68 -1.86 13.60
CA VAL A 45 8.77 -2.41 14.62
C VAL A 45 8.02 -1.30 15.36
N GLU A 46 8.70 -0.22 15.72
CA GLU A 46 8.08 0.92 16.39
C GLU A 46 6.94 1.52 15.55
N ARG A 47 7.12 1.58 14.23
CA ARG A 47 6.14 2.19 13.33
C ARG A 47 5.07 1.23 12.80
N PHE A 48 5.41 -0.04 12.56
CA PHE A 48 4.51 -1.02 11.92
C PHE A 48 4.04 -2.12 12.86
N GLY A 49 4.60 -2.20 14.07
CA GLY A 49 4.43 -3.34 14.97
C GLY A 49 5.27 -4.55 14.55
N PRO A 50 5.06 -5.69 15.21
CA PRO A 50 5.78 -6.92 14.89
C PRO A 50 5.43 -7.39 13.46
N PRO A 51 6.40 -7.95 12.71
CA PRO A 51 6.14 -8.53 11.40
C PRO A 51 5.25 -9.77 11.53
N HIS A 52 4.51 -10.10 10.46
CA HIS A 52 3.72 -11.33 10.40
C HIS A 52 4.61 -12.56 10.28
N THR A 53 5.76 -12.41 9.64
CA THR A 53 6.78 -13.45 9.54
C THR A 53 8.15 -12.82 9.62
N ALA A 54 9.02 -13.36 10.46
CA ALA A 54 10.43 -12.97 10.56
C ALA A 54 11.30 -14.21 10.33
N LYS A 55 12.01 -14.25 9.20
CA LYS A 55 13.00 -15.28 8.90
C LYS A 55 14.39 -14.73 9.23
N ASN A 56 14.93 -15.16 10.36
CA ASN A 56 16.25 -14.77 10.82
C ASN A 56 17.17 -16.01 10.77
N PRO A 57 18.16 -16.07 9.86
CA PRO A 57 19.08 -17.19 9.78
C PRO A 57 19.87 -17.36 11.09
N ALA A 58 19.88 -18.57 11.64
CA ALA A 58 20.56 -18.85 12.92
C ALA A 58 22.10 -18.77 12.84
N LEU A 59 22.67 -18.83 11.65
CA LEU A 59 24.11 -18.88 11.40
C LEU A 59 24.69 -17.55 10.88
N GLY A 60 23.94 -16.46 11.00
CA GLY A 60 24.28 -15.19 10.35
C GLY A 60 23.74 -15.13 8.92
N GLY A 61 23.54 -13.90 8.43
CA GLY A 61 22.95 -13.61 7.13
C GLY A 61 21.76 -12.66 7.19
N ASP A 62 21.23 -12.35 6.01
CA ASP A 62 20.15 -11.39 5.85
C ASP A 62 18.84 -11.87 6.49
N SER A 63 18.19 -10.98 7.23
CA SER A 63 16.88 -11.25 7.82
C SER A 63 15.77 -10.81 6.87
N VAL A 64 14.77 -11.66 6.65
CA VAL A 64 13.64 -11.35 5.76
C VAL A 64 12.36 -11.27 6.56
N TRP A 65 11.74 -10.09 6.58
CA TRP A 65 10.51 -9.81 7.31
C TRP A 65 9.35 -9.58 6.35
N THR A 66 8.16 -10.01 6.76
CA THR A 66 6.94 -9.85 5.97
C THR A 66 5.85 -9.15 6.76
N TYR A 67 5.27 -8.10 6.18
CA TYR A 67 4.09 -7.40 6.68
C TYR A 67 2.93 -7.57 5.71
N ARG A 68 1.75 -7.94 6.21
CA ARG A 68 0.50 -7.94 5.45
C ARG A 68 -0.35 -6.76 5.90
N VAL A 69 -0.85 -5.98 4.95
CA VAL A 69 -1.64 -4.79 5.24
C VAL A 69 -2.95 -4.87 4.46
N PRO A 70 -4.11 -4.94 5.11
CA PRO A 70 -5.39 -4.95 4.40
C PRO A 70 -5.58 -3.65 3.62
N LEU A 71 -6.05 -3.76 2.38
CA LEU A 71 -6.50 -2.59 1.63
C LEU A 71 -7.74 -2.04 2.33
N SER A 72 -7.70 -0.74 2.64
CA SER A 72 -8.90 -0.04 3.11
C SER A 72 -9.89 0.16 1.95
N ASP A 73 -11.18 0.33 2.25
CA ASP A 73 -12.22 0.55 1.23
C ASP A 73 -11.87 1.69 0.24
N LYS A 74 -11.14 2.71 0.72
CA LYS A 74 -10.66 3.83 -0.10
C LYS A 74 -9.56 3.45 -1.09
N GLU A 75 -8.67 2.52 -0.70
CA GLU A 75 -7.65 1.97 -1.60
C GLU A 75 -8.24 0.91 -2.55
N LEU A 76 -9.27 0.19 -2.09
CA LEU A 76 -10.03 -0.72 -2.94
C LEU A 76 -10.77 0.04 -4.05
N ALA A 77 -11.32 1.22 -3.74
CA ALA A 77 -11.97 2.09 -4.72
C ALA A 77 -10.99 2.61 -5.80
N SER A 78 -9.74 2.93 -5.46
CA SER A 78 -8.75 3.41 -6.44
C SER A 78 -8.17 2.29 -7.31
N VAL A 79 -8.04 1.07 -6.76
CA VAL A 79 -7.68 -0.14 -7.55
C VAL A 79 -8.82 -0.50 -8.52
N SER A 80 -10.06 -0.43 -8.06
CA SER A 80 -11.26 -0.64 -8.90
C SER A 80 -11.31 0.30 -10.11
N PHE A 81 -10.88 1.56 -9.94
CA PHE A 81 -10.83 2.56 -11.02
C PHE A 81 -9.69 2.36 -12.03
N SER A 82 -8.62 1.64 -11.68
CA SER A 82 -7.43 1.53 -12.53
C SER A 82 -7.49 0.35 -13.52
N GLY A 83 -8.45 -0.56 -13.40
CA GLY A 83 -8.46 -1.80 -14.19
C GLY A 83 -9.81 -2.32 -14.70
N LEU A 84 -10.96 -1.76 -14.33
CA LEU A 84 -12.27 -2.36 -14.67
C LEU A 84 -13.33 -1.31 -15.00
N GLY A 85 -13.13 -0.57 -16.10
CA GLY A 85 -14.22 0.22 -16.69
C GLY A 85 -15.39 -0.64 -17.18
N ASP A 86 -15.12 -1.88 -17.59
CA ASP A 86 -16.12 -2.74 -18.26
C ASP A 86 -16.80 -3.79 -17.36
N VAL A 87 -16.31 -4.08 -16.15
CA VAL A 87 -16.85 -5.19 -15.31
C VAL A 87 -17.78 -4.70 -14.20
N VAL A 88 -17.82 -3.40 -13.93
CA VAL A 88 -18.66 -2.81 -12.87
C VAL A 88 -20.15 -2.81 -13.26
N GLN A 89 -20.49 -2.75 -14.54
CA GLN A 89 -21.89 -2.76 -14.99
C GLN A 89 -22.58 -4.11 -14.69
N THR A 90 -21.83 -5.21 -14.65
CA THR A 90 -22.35 -6.56 -14.35
C THR A 90 -22.48 -6.82 -12.85
N ALA A 91 -21.73 -6.08 -12.00
CA ALA A 91 -21.75 -6.28 -10.55
C ALA A 91 -22.89 -5.52 -9.85
N SER A 92 -23.39 -4.41 -10.42
CA SER A 92 -24.55 -3.69 -9.85
C SER A 92 -25.85 -4.51 -9.85
N ALA A 93 -25.96 -5.52 -10.72
CA ALA A 93 -27.08 -6.46 -10.71
C ALA A 93 -27.00 -7.52 -9.59
N LEU A 94 -25.85 -7.65 -8.92
CA LEU A 94 -25.63 -8.60 -7.83
C LEU A 94 -25.74 -7.97 -6.43
N ILE A 95 -26.00 -6.65 -6.34
CA ILE A 95 -26.26 -5.93 -5.09
C ILE A 95 -27.73 -6.17 -4.66
N GLY A 96 -28.12 -7.43 -4.59
CA GLY A 96 -29.39 -7.90 -4.08
C GLY A 96 -29.16 -8.63 -2.77
N LYS A 97 -29.54 -8.00 -1.65
CA LYS A 97 -29.67 -8.58 -0.29
C LYS A 97 -28.40 -9.19 0.32
N ALA A 98 -27.74 -8.41 1.17
CA ALA A 98 -26.88 -8.96 2.21
C ALA A 98 -27.75 -9.71 3.25
N GLY A 99 -27.76 -11.05 3.18
CA GLY A 99 -28.20 -11.91 4.29
C GLY A 99 -27.11 -12.03 5.37
N PRO A 100 -27.40 -12.72 6.50
CA PRO A 100 -26.45 -12.91 7.60
C PRO A 100 -25.18 -13.68 7.20
N ASP A 101 -25.19 -14.37 6.06
CA ASP A 101 -24.02 -14.94 5.37
C ASP A 101 -23.73 -14.19 4.06
N GLY A 102 -23.54 -12.86 4.16
CA GLY A 102 -23.11 -12.04 3.04
C GLY A 102 -21.74 -12.48 2.49
N PRO A 103 -21.37 -12.07 1.26
CA PRO A 103 -20.12 -12.49 0.63
C PRO A 103 -18.95 -12.18 1.58
N LYS A 104 -18.28 -13.22 2.09
CA LYS A 104 -17.08 -13.08 2.95
C LYS A 104 -16.16 -12.08 2.27
N SER A 105 -15.90 -10.93 2.91
CA SER A 105 -15.10 -9.89 2.30
C SER A 105 -13.76 -10.45 1.84
N MET A 106 -13.53 -10.51 0.53
CA MET A 106 -12.22 -10.81 -0.03
C MET A 106 -11.30 -9.69 0.42
N LEU A 107 -10.45 -9.96 1.40
CA LEU A 107 -9.48 -8.99 1.90
C LEU A 107 -8.31 -8.98 0.93
N TYR A 108 -8.35 -8.03 0.00
CA TYR A 108 -7.16 -7.65 -0.74
C TYR A 108 -6.16 -7.09 0.27
N CYS A 109 -4.91 -7.56 0.24
CA CYS A 109 -3.83 -6.99 1.04
C CYS A 109 -2.62 -6.63 0.19
N TYR A 110 -1.79 -5.72 0.70
CA TYR A 110 -0.42 -5.59 0.26
C TYR A 110 0.48 -6.40 1.18
N ARG A 111 1.37 -7.18 0.58
CA ARG A 111 2.48 -7.85 1.25
C ARG A 111 3.76 -7.04 1.03
N TYR A 112 4.34 -6.54 2.12
CA TYR A 112 5.64 -5.90 2.14
C TYR A 112 6.68 -6.92 2.62
N THR A 113 7.66 -7.22 1.77
CA THR A 113 8.82 -8.04 2.13
C THR A 113 10.02 -7.13 2.30
N LEU A 114 10.63 -7.16 3.48
CA LEU A 114 11.78 -6.34 3.86
C LEU A 114 12.98 -7.25 4.06
N THR A 115 14.10 -6.92 3.44
CA THR A 115 15.38 -7.63 3.62
C THR A 115 16.33 -6.72 4.37
N PHE A 116 16.77 -7.17 5.54
CA PHE A 116 17.76 -6.51 6.37
C PHE A 116 19.09 -7.23 6.26
N ASN A 117 20.19 -6.49 6.25
CA ASN A 117 21.51 -7.09 6.36
C ASN A 117 21.78 -7.62 7.78
N GLU A 118 22.96 -8.20 7.99
CA GLU A 118 23.42 -8.71 9.30
C GLU A 118 23.46 -7.62 10.39
N GLN A 119 23.67 -6.36 10.01
CA GLN A 119 23.62 -5.20 10.91
C GLN A 119 22.19 -4.74 11.21
N LYS A 120 21.16 -5.48 10.77
CA LYS A 120 19.73 -5.19 10.93
C LYS A 120 19.28 -3.90 10.24
N ILE A 121 19.97 -3.50 9.18
CA ILE A 121 19.67 -2.33 8.35
C ILE A 121 18.95 -2.78 7.08
N LEU A 122 17.86 -2.10 6.73
CA LEU A 122 17.04 -2.37 5.56
C LEU A 122 17.85 -2.16 4.28
N LYS A 123 18.04 -3.23 3.50
CA LYS A 123 18.74 -3.19 2.21
C LYS A 123 17.79 -3.19 1.02
N GLN A 124 16.72 -3.96 1.11
CA GLN A 124 15.78 -4.12 0.02
C GLN A 124 14.36 -4.22 0.57
N TRP A 125 13.40 -3.78 -0.24
CA TRP A 125 11.99 -3.98 0.04
C TRP A 125 11.23 -4.26 -1.25
N LYS A 126 10.15 -5.03 -1.14
CA LYS A 126 9.22 -5.30 -2.23
C LYS A 126 7.79 -5.16 -1.73
N ARG A 127 6.91 -4.60 -2.56
CA ARG A 127 5.47 -4.65 -2.36
C ARG A 127 4.85 -5.57 -3.40
N GLU A 128 4.02 -6.48 -2.95
CA GLU A 128 3.23 -7.38 -3.79
C GLU A 128 1.77 -7.33 -3.35
N GLU A 129 0.86 -7.56 -4.28
CA GLU A 129 -0.55 -7.79 -3.94
C GLU A 129 -0.69 -9.22 -3.40
N CYS A 130 -1.33 -9.34 -2.25
CA CYS A 130 -1.81 -10.62 -1.77
C CYS A 130 -3.00 -11.03 -2.64
N MET A 131 -2.94 -12.18 -3.30
CA MET A 131 -4.13 -12.77 -3.93
C MET A 131 -5.18 -13.01 -2.83
N PRO A 132 -6.47 -12.69 -3.08
CA PRO A 132 -7.51 -12.80 -2.07
C PRO A 132 -7.67 -14.27 -1.63
N GLY A 133 -7.22 -14.57 -0.43
CA GLY A 133 -7.61 -15.77 0.32
C GLY A 133 -8.77 -15.44 1.23
N THR A 134 -9.64 -16.41 1.53
CA THR A 134 -10.67 -16.26 2.55
C THR A 134 -10.01 -15.95 3.90
N LYS A 135 -10.71 -15.17 4.76
CA LYS A 135 -10.25 -14.79 6.13
C LYS A 135 -9.69 -15.97 6.94
N ASP A 136 -10.18 -17.17 6.65
CA ASP A 136 -9.79 -18.44 7.24
C ASP A 136 -8.33 -18.85 6.91
N LEU A 137 -7.77 -18.37 5.79
CA LEU A 137 -6.40 -18.62 5.32
C LEU A 137 -5.39 -17.55 5.76
N LEU A 138 -5.84 -16.42 6.31
CA LEU A 138 -4.95 -15.34 6.78
C LEU A 138 -4.35 -15.63 8.16
N ASN A 139 -4.98 -16.52 8.93
CA ASN A 139 -4.55 -16.95 10.28
C ASN A 139 -4.05 -18.40 10.32
N ALA A 140 -3.97 -19.09 9.18
CA ALA A 140 -3.46 -20.46 9.12
C ALA A 140 -1.94 -20.44 8.84
N ASP A 141 -1.20 -20.76 9.90
CA ASP A 141 0.23 -21.13 10.05
C ASP A 141 1.20 -20.96 8.87
#